data_AF-A0A2K8N553-F1
#
_entry.id   AF-A0A2K8N553-F1
#
_cell.length_a   1.000
_cell.length_b   1.000
_cell.length_c   1.000
_cell.angle_alpha   90.00
_cell.angle_beta   90.00
_cell.angle_gamma   90.00
#
_symmetry.space_group_name_H-M   'P 1'
#
loop_
_entity.id
_entity.type
_entity.pdbx_description
1 polymer ?
#
loop_
_entity_poly.entity_id
_entity_poly.type
_entity_poly.pdbx_seq_one_letter_code
_entity_poly.pdbx_strand_id
1 'polypeptide(L)' 'MFDLMGFLGVGNWVAQQIVSLINQFGWAIITMSIITTILSGGSLSVWTASADYIVAVVLNYLKRNLWLQAIAW' A
#
# COMPACT_ATOMS: atom_id res chain seq x y z
N MET A 1 12.68 8.91 5.41
CA MET A 1 11.21 8.98 5.29
C MET A 1 10.90 8.28 4.00
N PHE A 2 10.54 7.01 4.08
CA PHE A 2 10.15 6.23 2.93
C PHE A 2 8.69 6.60 2.63
N ASP A 3 8.43 6.96 1.38
CA ASP A 3 7.08 7.24 0.88
C ASP A 3 6.50 5.98 0.21
N LEU A 4 5.18 5.70 0.13
CA LEU A 4 4.63 4.44 -0.43
C LEU A 4 5.01 4.40 -1.90
N MET A 5 4.91 5.60 -2.47
CA MET A 5 5.36 5.96 -3.80
C MET A 5 6.85 5.69 -3.99
N GLY A 6 7.69 6.05 -3.03
CA GLY A 6 9.13 5.79 -3.10
C GLY A 6 9.53 4.35 -2.79
N PHE A 7 8.80 3.70 -1.89
CA PHE A 7 9.04 2.37 -1.37
C PHE A 7 8.62 1.32 -2.39
N LEU A 8 7.45 1.51 -3.00
CA LEU A 8 6.97 0.67 -4.11
C LEU A 8 7.39 1.22 -5.48
N GLY A 9 7.96 2.42 -5.58
CA GLY A 9 8.30 3.04 -6.86
C GLY A 9 7.08 3.37 -7.73
N VAL A 10 5.93 3.67 -7.12
CA VAL A 10 4.64 3.89 -7.79
C VAL A 10 4.20 5.35 -7.79
N GLY A 11 3.41 5.74 -8.78
CA GLY A 11 2.81 7.08 -8.84
C GLY A 11 1.71 7.28 -7.78
N ASN A 12 1.38 8.54 -7.50
CA ASN A 12 0.38 8.94 -6.49
C ASN A 12 -0.98 8.25 -6.72
N TRP A 13 -1.42 8.15 -7.98
CA TRP A 13 -2.67 7.48 -8.34
C TRP A 13 -2.71 6.00 -7.91
N VAL A 14 -1.60 5.28 -8.06
CA VAL A 14 -1.50 3.87 -7.65
C VAL A 14 -1.42 3.76 -6.13
N ALA A 15 -0.63 4.62 -5.47
CA ALA A 15 -0.54 4.64 -4.02
C ALA A 15 -1.90 4.90 -3.35
N GLN A 16 -2.70 5.83 -3.89
CA GLN A 16 -4.07 6.09 -3.42
C GLN A 16 -4.97 4.85 -3.53
N GLN A 17 -4.87 4.09 -4.63
CA GLN A 17 -5.65 2.86 -4.78
C GLN A 17 -5.24 1.80 -3.76
N ILE A 18 -3.93 1.62 -3.55
CA ILE A 18 -3.41 0.67 -2.57
C ILE A 18 -3.94 1.00 -1.16
N VAL A 19 -3.83 2.26 -0.74
CA VAL A 19 -4.33 2.72 0.55
C VAL A 19 -5.84 2.55 0.67
N SER A 20 -6.59 2.84 -0.40
CA SER A 20 -8.04 2.65 -0.45
C SER A 20 -8.44 1.18 -0.29
N LEU A 21 -7.76 0.28 -0.99
CA LEU A 21 -7.98 -1.17 -0.90
C LEU A 21 -7.65 -1.69 0.50
N ILE A 22 -6.56 -1.22 1.10
CA ILE A 22 -6.18 -1.57 2.47
C ILE A 22 -7.22 -1.05 3.48
N ASN A 23 -7.73 0.16 3.30
CA ASN A 23 -8.78 0.70 4.16
C ASN A 23 -10.08 -0.11 4.08
N GLN A 24 -10.44 -0.53 2.86
CA GLN A 24 -11.72 -1.21 2.59
C GLN A 24 -11.72 -2.67 3.02
N PHE A 25 -10.62 -3.38 2.77
CA PHE A 25 -10.56 -4.84 2.91
C PHE A 25 -9.55 -5.30 3.96
N GLY A 26 -8.67 -4.42 4.45
CA GLY A 26 -7.61 -4.78 5.39
C GLY A 26 -6.69 -5.87 4.83
N TRP A 27 -6.29 -6.79 5.71
CA TRP A 27 -5.37 -7.89 5.44
C TRP A 27 -6.06 -9.11 4.78
N ALA A 28 -6.91 -8.85 3.78
CA ALA A 28 -7.60 -9.92 3.05
C ALA A 28 -6.76 -10.41 1.86
N ILE A 29 -6.88 -11.71 1.53
CA ILE A 29 -6.27 -12.32 0.34
C ILE A 29 -6.67 -11.56 -0.94
N ILE A 30 -7.90 -11.07 -1.01
CA ILE A 30 -8.41 -10.29 -2.14
C ILE A 30 -7.63 -8.97 -2.30
N THR A 31 -7.35 -8.27 -1.19
CA THR A 31 -6.54 -7.04 -1.18
C THR A 31 -5.18 -7.27 -1.81
N MET A 32 -4.52 -8.35 -1.38
CA MET A 32 -3.19 -8.74 -1.85
C MET A 32 -3.19 -9.00 -3.36
N SER A 33 -4.15 -9.79 -3.85
CA SER A 33 -4.26 -10.14 -5.27
C SER A 33 -4.53 -8.92 -6.16
N ILE A 34 -5.40 -8.00 -5.70
CA ILE A 34 -5.69 -6.76 -6.45
C ILE A 34 -4.45 -5.88 -6.48
N ILE A 35 -3.77 -5.67 -5.35
CA ILE A 35 -2.56 -4.84 -5.30
C ILE A 35 -1.47 -5.43 -6.18
N THR A 36 -1.22 -6.74 -6.14
CA THR A 36 -0.25 -7.39 -7.05
C THR A 36 -0.61 -7.21 -8.53
N THR A 37 -1.90 -7.13 -8.86
CA THR A 37 -2.33 -6.91 -10.25
C THR A 37 -2.06 -5.48 -10.73
N ILE A 38 -2.16 -4.50 -9.81
CA ILE A 38 -1.94 -3.07 -10.12
C ILE A 38 -0.44 -2.75 -10.16
N LEU A 39 0.37 -3.46 -9.39
CA LEU A 39 1.81 -3.30 -9.33
C LEU A 39 2.50 -3.87 -10.57
N SER A 40 3.48 -3.13 -11.11
CA SER A 40 4.29 -3.55 -12.26
C SER A 40 5.61 -4.21 -11.81
N GLY A 41 6.28 -4.92 -12.73
CA GLY A 41 7.33 -5.92 -12.47
C GLY A 41 8.48 -5.58 -11.52
N GLY A 42 8.79 -4.30 -11.26
CA GLY A 42 9.80 -3.89 -10.27
C GLY A 42 9.26 -3.67 -8.85
N SER A 43 7.97 -3.35 -8.71
CA SER A 43 7.30 -3.04 -7.45
C SER A 43 6.70 -4.27 -6.76
N LEU A 44 6.46 -5.32 -7.56
CA LEU A 44 5.95 -6.62 -7.11
C LEU A 44 6.91 -7.36 -6.17
N SER A 45 8.21 -7.30 -6.42
CA SER A 45 9.23 -7.93 -5.56
C SER A 45 9.28 -7.28 -4.18
N VAL A 46 9.21 -5.94 -4.12
CA VAL A 46 9.15 -5.20 -2.85
C VAL A 46 7.84 -5.52 -2.12
N TRP A 47 6.71 -5.45 -2.82
CA TRP A 47 5.41 -5.78 -2.25
C TRP A 47 5.37 -7.19 -1.66
N THR A 48 5.74 -8.21 -2.43
CA THR A 48 5.71 -9.60 -1.95
C THR A 48 6.62 -9.85 -0.74
N ALA A 49 7.74 -9.12 -0.62
CA ALA A 49 8.64 -9.24 0.53
C ALA A 49 8.18 -8.46 1.77
N SER A 50 7.29 -7.46 1.62
CA SER A 50 7.00 -6.49 2.68
C SER A 50 5.53 -6.10 2.82
N ALA A 51 4.62 -6.78 2.13
CA ALA A 51 3.19 -6.48 2.14
C ALA A 51 2.61 -6.49 3.55
N ASP A 52 2.99 -7.47 4.37
CA ASP A 52 2.57 -7.60 5.75
C ASP A 52 2.81 -6.31 6.54
N TYR A 53 4.03 -5.79 6.40
CA TYR A 53 4.48 -4.55 7.01
C TYR A 53 3.78 -3.33 6.41
N ILE A 54 3.68 -3.25 5.08
CA ILE A 54 3.01 -2.14 4.39
C ILE A 54 1.56 -2.02 4.86
N VAL A 55 0.81 -3.12 4.84
CA VAL A 55 -0.60 -3.12 5.24
C VAL A 55 -0.74 -2.75 6.72
N ALA A 56 0.13 -3.26 7.59
CA ALA A 56 0.10 -2.91 9.01
C ALA A 56 0.36 -1.42 9.26
N VAL A 57 1.32 -0.83 8.55
CA VAL A 57 1.65 0.59 8.69
C VAL A 57 0.55 1.48 8.11
N VAL A 58 0.06 1.18 6.90
CA VAL A 58 -1.07 1.89 6.29
C VAL A 58 -2.29 1.84 7.21
N LEU A 59 -2.65 0.67 7.75
CA LEU A 59 -3.75 0.56 8.72
C LEU A 59 -3.51 1.37 9.99
N ASN A 60 -2.27 1.49 10.47
CA ASN A 60 -1.95 2.32 11.63
C ASN A 60 -2.22 3.81 11.35
N TYR A 61 -1.77 4.32 10.19
CA TYR A 61 -2.06 5.69 9.78
C TYR A 61 -3.56 5.93 9.60
N LEU A 62 -4.27 4.99 8.98
CA LEU A 62 -5.72 5.06 8.79
C LEU A 62 -6.49 5.08 10.11
N LYS A 63 -6.10 4.25 11.09
CA LYS A 63 -6.68 4.26 12.44
C LYS A 63 -6.52 5.60 13.16
N ARG A 64 -5.52 6.40 12.77
CA ARG A 64 -5.25 7.73 13.30
C ARG A 64 -5.87 8.86 12.46
N ASN A 65 -6.69 8.53 11.45
CA ASN A 65 -7.24 9.46 10.45
C ASN A 65 -6.17 10.20 9.62
N LEU A 66 -4.99 9.60 9.42
CA LEU A 66 -3.85 10.22 8.73
C LEU A 66 -3.75 9.74 7.26
N TRP A 67 -4.80 9.98 6.47
CA TRP A 67 -4.90 9.46 5.09
C TRP A 67 -3.75 9.91 4.17
N LEU A 68 -3.45 11.22 4.18
CA LEU A 68 -2.36 11.77 3.37
C LEU A 68 -1.00 11.17 3.77
N GLN A 69 -0.81 10.84 5.05
CA GLN A 69 0.42 10.22 5.52
C GLN A 69 0.47 8.73 5.16
N ALA A 70 -0.67 8.05 5.01
CA ALA A 70 -0.72 6.68 4.53
C ALA A 70 -0.41 6.55 3.03
N ILE A 71 -0.75 7.58 2.24
CA ILE A 71 -0.39 7.65 0.81
C ILE A 71 1.06 8.12 0.65
N ALA A 72 1.45 9.08 1.48
CA ALA A 72 2.80 9.60 1.50
C ALA A 72 3.74 8.48 1.90
N TRP A 73 3.61 7.86 3.09
CA TRP A 73 4.44 6.75 3.62
C TRP A 73 4.40 5.48 2.81
#